data_AF-A0A101C6Z8-F1
#
_entry.id   AF-A0A101C6Z8-F1
#
_cell.length_a   1.000
_cell.length_b   1.000
_cell.length_c   1.000
_cell.angle_alpha   90.00
_cell.angle_beta   90.00
_cell.angle_gamma   90.00
#
_symmetry.space_group_name_H-M   'P 1'
#
loop_
_entity.id
_entity.type
_entity.pdbx_description
1 polymer ?
#
loop_
_entity_poly.entity_id
_entity_poly.type
_entity_poly.pdbx_seq_one_letter_code
_entity_poly.pdbx_strand_id
1 'polypeptide(L)'
;MSLLHSQFTEWAVKFLGLPGGDFGMYSYFILIFCSVITAIGLVTVIIFRKNYRSILRIAILFEVIYLLFLIISGNNPFLYFSNSTNENLLMIMMYGISGVVFLLMFFVHLLYLKIISSRNKNLS
;
A
#
# COMPACT_ATOMS: atom_id res chain seq x y z
N MET A 1 -4.20 4.76 -2.04
CA MET A 1 -3.12 3.84 -1.62
C MET A 1 -1.90 3.95 -2.53
N SER A 2 -2.03 3.86 -3.85
CA SER A 2 -0.91 3.94 -4.83
C SER A 2 0.06 5.10 -4.61
N LEU A 3 -0.45 6.32 -4.42
CA LEU A 3 0.39 7.50 -4.14
C LEU A 3 1.15 7.38 -2.82
N LEU A 4 0.53 6.83 -1.77
CA LEU A 4 1.18 6.64 -0.47
C LEU A 4 2.31 5.61 -0.56
N HIS A 5 2.08 4.48 -1.25
CA HIS A 5 3.13 3.49 -1.51
C HIS A 5 4.30 4.11 -2.27
N SER A 6 4.03 4.83 -3.37
CA SER A 6 5.07 5.50 -4.15
C SER A 6 5.88 6.49 -3.31
N GLN A 7 5.20 7.34 -2.53
CA GLN A 7 5.85 8.37 -1.72
C GLN A 7 6.70 7.78 -0.59
N PHE A 8 6.16 6.80 0.14
CA PHE A 8 6.92 6.14 1.21
C PHE A 8 8.07 5.30 0.66
N THR A 9 7.92 4.74 -0.53
CA THR A 9 9.02 4.05 -1.24
C THR A 9 10.13 5.04 -1.58
N GLU A 10 9.80 6.22 -2.12
CA GLU A 10 10.78 7.26 -2.42
C GLU A 10 11.52 7.70 -1.15
N TRP A 11 10.80 7.87 -0.04
CA TRP A 11 11.41 8.19 1.25
C TRP A 11 12.32 7.08 1.76
N ALA A 12 11.92 5.81 1.64
CA ALA A 12 12.75 4.68 2.04
C ALA A 12 14.04 4.60 1.21
N VAL A 13 13.95 4.76 -0.11
CA VAL A 13 15.13 4.77 -1.00
C VAL A 13 16.09 5.90 -0.62
N LYS A 14 15.58 7.12 -0.39
CA LYS A 14 16.39 8.27 0.05
C LYS A 14 16.99 8.06 1.43
N PHE A 15 16.22 7.53 2.37
CA PHE A 15 16.66 7.24 3.74
C PHE A 15 17.80 6.22 3.77
N LEU A 16 17.75 5.22 2.90
CA LEU A 16 18.77 4.18 2.77
C LEU A 16 19.99 4.59 1.94
N GLY A 17 19.98 5.80 1.35
CA GLY A 17 21.07 6.31 0.52
C GLY A 17 21.35 5.43 -0.71
N LEU A 18 20.33 4.73 -1.22
CA LEU A 18 20.51 3.80 -2.33
C LEU A 18 20.87 4.55 -3.62
N PRO A 19 21.71 3.95 -4.49
CA PRO A 19 22.18 4.61 -5.69
C PRO A 19 21.03 4.89 -6.66
N GLY A 20 21.08 6.06 -7.29
CA GLY A 20 20.07 6.51 -8.26
C GLY A 20 19.99 5.70 -9.56
N GLY A 21 20.87 4.72 -9.76
CA GLY A 21 20.78 3.76 -10.87
C GLY A 21 19.57 2.85 -10.68
N ASP A 22 19.78 1.65 -10.15
CA ASP A 22 18.73 0.64 -10.01
C ASP A 22 17.55 1.09 -9.13
N PHE A 23 17.76 2.02 -8.19
CA PHE A 23 16.74 2.46 -7.24
C PHE A 23 16.16 3.85 -7.51
N GLY A 24 16.74 4.63 -8.44
CA GLY A 24 16.28 6.00 -8.72
C GLY A 24 14.86 6.06 -9.32
N MET A 25 14.45 5.00 -10.00
CA MET A 25 13.10 4.85 -10.58
C MET A 25 12.18 3.92 -9.79
N TYR A 26 12.63 3.42 -8.63
CA TYR A 26 11.91 2.39 -7.89
C TYR A 26 10.53 2.86 -7.40
N SER A 27 10.39 4.12 -6.99
CA SER A 27 9.09 4.71 -6.63
C SER A 27 8.11 4.75 -7.81
N TYR A 28 8.57 5.13 -9.00
CA TYR A 28 7.76 5.11 -10.22
C TYR A 28 7.36 3.71 -10.63
N PHE A 29 8.27 2.74 -10.49
CA PHE A 29 7.96 1.33 -10.72
C PHE A 29 6.82 0.88 -9.80
N ILE A 30 6.93 1.15 -8.48
CA ILE A 30 5.87 0.85 -7.51
C ILE A 30 4.56 1.58 -7.84
N LEU A 31 4.61 2.84 -8.28
CA LEU A 31 3.43 3.58 -8.73
C LEU A 31 2.72 2.87 -9.89
N ILE A 32 3.47 2.40 -10.88
CA ILE A 32 2.93 1.64 -12.03
C ILE A 32 2.28 0.34 -11.55
N PHE A 33 2.93 -0.44 -10.69
CA PHE A 33 2.31 -1.65 -10.11
C PHE A 33 1.03 -1.33 -9.37
N CYS A 34 1.07 -0.34 -8.49
CA CYS A 34 -0.12 0.07 -7.75
C CYS A 34 -1.23 0.58 -8.68
N SER A 35 -0.91 1.17 -9.83
CA SER A 35 -1.89 1.56 -10.85
C SER A 35 -2.60 0.34 -11.45
N VAL A 36 -1.84 -0.70 -11.82
CA VAL A 36 -2.39 -1.98 -12.30
C VAL A 36 -3.28 -2.62 -11.24
N ILE A 37 -2.83 -2.66 -9.98
CA ILE A 37 -3.61 -3.17 -8.85
C ILE A 37 -4.90 -2.35 -8.65
N THR A 38 -4.83 -1.04 -8.81
CA THR A 38 -5.99 -0.15 -8.73
C THR A 38 -7.00 -0.48 -9.82
N ALA A 39 -6.56 -0.72 -11.05
CA ALA A 39 -7.43 -1.10 -12.16
C ALA A 39 -8.13 -2.44 -11.88
N ILE A 40 -7.38 -3.46 -11.44
CA ILE A 40 -7.93 -4.78 -11.06
C ILE A 40 -8.93 -4.63 -9.91
N GLY A 41 -8.57 -3.86 -8.88
CA GLY A 41 -9.42 -3.58 -7.73
C GLY A 41 -10.71 -2.87 -8.14
N LEU A 42 -10.63 -1.88 -9.03
CA LEU A 42 -11.78 -1.15 -9.55
C LEU A 42 -12.75 -2.08 -10.29
N VAL A 43 -12.24 -2.90 -11.22
CA VAL A 43 -13.04 -3.89 -11.95
C VAL A 43 -13.73 -4.86 -10.98
N THR A 44 -12.99 -5.35 -9.98
CA THR A 44 -13.52 -6.26 -8.95
C THR A 44 -14.64 -5.60 -8.14
N VAL A 45 -14.46 -4.34 -7.72
CA VAL A 45 -15.47 -3.59 -6.97
C VAL A 45 -16.71 -3.31 -7.82
N ILE A 46 -16.56 -3.05 -9.13
CA ILE A 46 -17.68 -2.86 -10.05
C ILE A 46 -18.50 -4.14 -10.20
N ILE A 47 -17.85 -5.29 -10.41
CA ILE A 47 -18.53 -6.59 -10.56
C ILE A 47 -19.23 -6.99 -9.25
N PHE A 48 -18.54 -6.86 -8.12
CA PHE A 48 -19.02 -7.29 -6.80
C PHE A 48 -19.54 -6.13 -5.94
N ARG A 49 -20.17 -5.13 -6.56
CA ARG A 49 -20.59 -3.86 -5.93
C ARG A 49 -21.40 -4.03 -4.64
N LYS A 50 -22.19 -5.12 -4.51
CA LYS A 50 -22.96 -5.42 -3.29
C LYS A 50 -22.06 -5.77 -2.09
N ASN A 51 -20.90 -6.40 -2.33
CA ASN A 51 -19.99 -6.87 -1.30
C ASN A 51 -18.96 -5.81 -0.88
N TYR A 52 -18.66 -4.83 -1.75
CA TYR A 52 -17.63 -3.81 -1.52
C TYR A 52 -18.20 -2.42 -1.20
N ARG A 53 -19.14 -2.35 -0.25
CA ARG A 53 -19.72 -1.07 0.20
C ARG A 53 -18.86 -0.30 1.22
N SER A 54 -17.89 -0.96 1.85
CA SER A 54 -17.04 -0.34 2.87
C SER A 54 -15.65 -0.04 2.31
N ILE A 55 -15.14 1.16 2.61
CA ILE A 55 -13.76 1.59 2.31
C ILE A 55 -12.75 0.57 2.82
N LEU A 56 -12.99 -0.03 3.99
CA LEU A 56 -12.11 -1.05 4.56
C LEU A 56 -12.01 -2.31 3.69
N ARG A 57 -13.11 -2.77 3.10
CA ARG A 57 -13.10 -3.96 2.23
C ARG A 57 -12.31 -3.72 0.95
N ILE A 58 -12.38 -2.50 0.42
CA ILE A 58 -11.61 -2.08 -0.76
C ILE A 58 -10.12 -1.98 -0.41
N ALA A 59 -9.81 -1.41 0.75
CA ALA A 59 -8.43 -1.33 1.26
C ALA A 59 -7.81 -2.72 1.45
N ILE A 60 -8.54 -3.66 2.07
CA ILE A 60 -8.09 -5.05 2.24
C ILE A 60 -7.84 -5.71 0.89
N LEU A 61 -8.74 -5.54 -0.09
CA LEU A 61 -8.57 -6.11 -1.43
C LEU A 61 -7.29 -5.59 -2.09
N PHE A 62 -7.07 -4.27 -2.07
CA PHE A 62 -5.87 -3.66 -2.62
C PHE A 62 -4.61 -4.21 -1.94
N GLU A 63 -4.61 -4.28 -0.62
CA GLU A 63 -3.48 -4.74 0.19
C GLU A 63 -3.12 -6.21 -0.11
N VAL A 64 -4.12 -7.09 -0.18
CA VAL A 64 -3.91 -8.51 -0.51
C VAL A 64 -3.27 -8.66 -1.88
N ILE A 65 -3.80 -7.95 -2.88
CA ILE A 65 -3.24 -8.01 -4.24
C ILE A 65 -1.81 -7.45 -4.24
N TYR A 66 -1.56 -6.33 -3.55
CA TYR A 66 -0.24 -5.73 -3.46
C TYR A 66 0.80 -6.64 -2.81
N LEU A 67 0.47 -7.30 -1.70
CA LEU A 67 1.36 -8.26 -1.05
C LEU A 67 1.66 -9.46 -1.94
N LEU A 68 0.67 -9.97 -2.69
CA LEU A 68 0.91 -11.03 -3.67
C LEU A 68 1.88 -10.58 -4.77
N PHE A 69 1.75 -9.34 -5.27
CA PHE A 69 2.69 -8.78 -6.24
C PHE A 69 4.11 -8.64 -5.68
N LEU A 70 4.27 -8.18 -4.42
CA LEU A 70 5.59 -8.13 -3.78
C LEU A 70 6.23 -9.52 -3.74
N ILE A 71 5.49 -10.54 -3.30
CA ILE A 71 5.99 -11.92 -3.24
C ILE A 71 6.39 -12.43 -4.63
N ILE A 72 5.53 -12.24 -5.64
CA ILE A 72 5.78 -12.72 -7.02
C ILE A 72 6.95 -11.98 -7.68
N SER A 73 7.16 -10.70 -7.36
CA SER A 73 8.29 -9.91 -7.86
C SER A 73 9.66 -10.34 -7.31
N GLY A 74 9.70 -11.32 -6.40
CA GLY A 74 10.92 -11.79 -5.76
C GLY A 74 11.37 -10.92 -4.58
N ASN A 75 10.53 -9.99 -4.12
CA ASN A 75 10.81 -9.17 -2.95
C ASN A 75 10.69 -10.02 -1.68
N ASN A 76 11.81 -10.59 -1.22
CA ASN A 76 11.84 -11.49 -0.08
C ASN A 76 12.28 -10.74 1.20
N PRO A 77 11.38 -10.57 2.20
CA PRO A 77 11.69 -9.84 3.42
C PRO A 77 12.70 -10.58 4.32
N PHE A 78 12.94 -11.88 4.10
CA PHE A 78 13.86 -12.63 4.96
C PHE A 78 15.32 -12.52 4.53
N LEU A 79 15.61 -12.01 3.31
CA LEU A 79 16.97 -11.91 2.78
C LEU A 79 17.88 -11.00 3.62
N TYR A 80 17.33 -10.00 4.29
CA TYR A 80 18.13 -9.12 5.15
C TYR A 80 18.74 -9.85 6.34
N PHE A 81 18.06 -10.87 6.88
CA PHE A 81 18.55 -11.63 8.04
C PHE A 81 19.70 -12.57 7.67
N SER A 82 19.83 -12.96 6.39
CA SER A 82 20.97 -13.73 5.90
C SER A 82 22.07 -12.85 5.31
N ASN A 83 21.73 -11.71 4.71
CA ASN A 83 22.67 -10.75 4.13
C ASN A 83 22.18 -9.31 4.36
N SER A 84 22.80 -8.63 5.32
CA SER A 84 22.37 -7.32 5.81
C SER A 84 22.87 -6.16 4.91
N THR A 85 22.28 -6.02 3.73
CA THR A 85 22.51 -4.88 2.82
C THR A 85 21.36 -3.88 2.85
N ASN A 86 21.60 -2.64 2.45
CA ASN A 86 20.55 -1.62 2.35
C ASN A 86 19.46 -2.02 1.33
N GLU A 87 19.82 -2.74 0.28
CA GLU A 87 18.86 -3.26 -0.71
C GLU A 87 17.92 -4.30 -0.10
N ASN A 88 18.47 -5.23 0.69
CA ASN A 88 17.67 -6.21 1.40
C ASN A 88 16.86 -5.57 2.55
N LEU A 89 17.36 -4.48 3.15
CA LEU A 89 16.59 -3.70 4.11
C LEU A 89 15.41 -3.01 3.43
N LEU A 90 15.59 -2.48 2.21
CA LEU A 90 14.50 -1.92 1.41
C LEU A 90 13.41 -2.98 1.18
N MET A 91 13.78 -4.23 0.87
CA MET A 91 12.82 -5.32 0.71
C MET A 91 11.92 -5.48 1.94
N ILE A 92 12.48 -5.53 3.15
CA ILE A 92 11.68 -5.54 4.40
C ILE A 92 10.83 -4.28 4.52
N MET A 93 11.42 -3.11 4.27
CA MET A 93 10.73 -1.83 4.40
C MET A 93 9.52 -1.75 3.47
N MET A 94 9.53 -2.39 2.29
CA MET A 94 8.36 -2.43 1.41
C MET A 94 7.14 -3.09 2.06
N TYR A 95 7.34 -4.18 2.80
CA TYR A 95 6.26 -4.81 3.58
C TYR A 95 5.84 -3.94 4.77
N GLY A 96 6.79 -3.28 5.43
CA GLY A 96 6.50 -2.31 6.49
C GLY A 96 5.66 -1.14 5.99
N ILE A 97 6.03 -0.57 4.84
CA ILE A 97 5.30 0.49 4.13
C ILE A 97 3.87 0.03 3.84
N SER A 98 3.70 -1.20 3.35
CA SER A 98 2.39 -1.80 3.11
C SER A 98 1.52 -1.77 4.37
N GLY A 99 2.05 -2.26 5.49
CA GLY A 99 1.35 -2.22 6.78
C GLY A 99 1.00 -0.79 7.24
N VAL A 100 1.92 0.17 7.08
CA VAL A 100 1.67 1.58 7.42
C VAL A 100 0.57 2.19 6.55
N VAL A 101 0.59 1.94 5.24
CA VAL A 101 -0.43 2.45 4.32
C VAL A 101 -1.80 1.84 4.64
N PHE A 102 -1.85 0.55 4.95
CA PHE A 102 -3.07 -0.11 5.39
C PHE A 102 -3.62 0.50 6.68
N LEU A 103 -2.77 0.72 7.69
CA LEU A 103 -3.14 1.36 8.95
C LEU A 103 -3.68 2.78 8.74
N LEU A 104 -3.02 3.59 7.90
CA LEU A 104 -3.51 4.93 7.56
C LEU A 104 -4.92 4.88 6.95
N MET A 105 -5.16 3.94 6.05
CA MET A 105 -6.47 3.77 5.42
C MET A 105 -7.53 3.25 6.41
N PHE A 106 -7.13 2.41 7.36
CA PHE A 106 -7.99 2.01 8.48
C PHE A 106 -8.38 3.21 9.35
N PHE A 107 -7.42 4.06 9.73
CA PHE A 107 -7.71 5.29 10.48
C PHE A 107 -8.63 6.24 9.71
N VAL A 108 -8.40 6.44 8.40
CA VAL A 108 -9.30 7.23 7.55
C VAL A 108 -10.71 6.64 7.54
N HIS A 109 -10.86 5.32 7.49
CA HIS A 109 -12.16 4.68 7.58
C HIS A 109 -12.87 4.94 8.91
N LEU A 110 -12.14 4.84 10.04
CA LEU A 110 -12.69 5.14 11.37
C LEU A 110 -13.13 6.61 11.49
N LEU A 111 -12.32 7.54 10.99
CA LEU A 111 -12.65 8.96 10.98
C LEU A 111 -13.90 9.23 10.12
N TYR A 112 -13.98 8.61 8.95
CA TYR A 112 -15.15 8.71 8.06
C TYR A 112 -16.43 8.24 8.75
N LEU A 113 -16.39 7.08 9.42
CA LEU A 113 -17.53 6.57 10.20
C LEU A 113 -17.91 7.51 11.34
N LYS A 114 -16.93 8.05 12.06
CA LYS A 114 -17.16 8.99 13.17
C LYS A 114 -17.83 10.28 12.69
N ILE A 115 -17.40 10.84 11.56
CA ILE A 115 -17.98 12.06 10.97
C ILE A 115 -19.44 11.83 10.58
N ILE A 116 -19.75 10.71 9.92
CA ILE A 116 -21.13 10.37 9.53
C ILE A 116 -22.01 10.16 10.76
N SER A 117 -21.51 9.44 11.77
CA SER A 117 -22.24 9.20 13.01
C SER A 117 -22.55 10.51 13.74
N SER A 118 -21.58 11.44 13.81
CA SER A 118 -21.76 12.76 14.42
C SER A 118 -22.81 13.58 13.67
N ARG A 119 -22.79 13.55 12.34
CA ARG A 119 -23.78 14.25 11.50
C ARG A 119 -25.21 13.76 11.75
N ASN A 120 -25.42 12.44 11.88
CA ASN A 120 -26.76 11.90 12.15
C ASN A 120 -27.29 12.27 13.54
N LYS A 121 -26.42 12.40 14.55
CA LYS A 121 -26.83 12.82 15.91
C LYS A 121 -27.24 14.28 16.00
N ASN A 122 -26.76 15.15 15.11
CA ASN A 122 -27.13 16.57 15.08
C ASN A 122 -28.42 16.84 14.27
N LEU A 123 -28.98 15.82 13.61
CA LEU A 123 -30.17 15.91 12.76
C LEU A 123 -31.42 15.23 13.37
N SER A 124 -31.27 14.53 14.50
CA SER A 124 -32.35 13.92 15.29
C SER A 124 -32.64 14.76 16.52
#